data_AF-A0A1U7NRX9-F1
#
_entry.id   AF-A0A1U7NRX9-F1
#
_cell.length_a   1.000
_cell.length_b   1.000
_cell.length_c   1.000
_cell.angle_alpha   90.00
_cell.angle_beta   90.00
_cell.angle_gamma   90.00
#
_symmetry.space_group_name_H-M   'P 1'
#
loop_
_entity.id
_entity.type
_entity.pdbx_description
1 polymer ?
#
loop_
_entity_poly.entity_id
_entity_poly.type
_entity_poly.pdbx_seq_one_letter_code
_entity_poly.pdbx_strand_id
1 'polypeptide(L)'
;MAGLTIIEVLVSIALLSVIVLVVLTPLTGFFGLTRQSNQQVSATQSAQRAMEALRGDWLNPGYYDKNCLINPAVLDGLEIEITALDVDNQSTGTLGKPGSCAASAAATDPPPLKRVRITKTDAQGKLLADLTVEVDRR
;
A
#
# COMPACT_ATOMS: atom_id res chain seq x y z
N MET A 1 1.55 -61.85 -22.39
CA MET A 1 0.94 -61.03 -21.33
C MET A 1 1.98 -60.92 -20.22
N ALA A 2 2.84 -59.91 -20.28
CA ALA A 2 3.84 -59.69 -19.25
C ALA A 2 3.11 -59.16 -18.02
N GLY A 3 3.04 -59.98 -16.96
CA GLY A 3 2.45 -59.58 -15.69
C GLY A 3 3.34 -58.55 -15.03
N LEU A 4 2.77 -57.39 -14.72
CA LEU A 4 3.39 -56.34 -13.92
C LEU A 4 3.95 -56.98 -12.64
N THR A 5 5.28 -56.96 -12.46
CA THR A 5 5.86 -57.59 -11.28
C THR A 5 5.61 -56.71 -10.06
N ILE A 6 5.39 -57.31 -8.88
CA ILE A 6 5.18 -56.56 -7.62
C ILE A 6 6.31 -55.55 -7.37
N ILE A 7 7.54 -55.89 -7.76
CA ILE A 7 8.71 -55.02 -7.62
C ILE A 7 8.56 -53.77 -8.49
N GLU A 8 8.08 -53.92 -9.72
CA GLU A 8 7.86 -52.81 -10.65
C GLU A 8 6.80 -51.84 -10.13
N VAL A 9 5.73 -52.36 -9.51
CA VAL A 9 4.71 -51.54 -8.82
C VAL A 9 5.33 -50.76 -7.65
N LEU A 10 6.13 -51.43 -6.82
CA LEU A 10 6.77 -50.81 -5.65
C LEU A 10 7.74 -49.70 -6.06
N VAL A 11 8.54 -49.93 -7.11
CA VAL A 11 9.45 -48.92 -7.66
C VAL A 11 8.67 -47.74 -8.24
N SER A 12 7.56 -47.99 -8.94
CA SER A 12 6.70 -46.95 -9.50
C SER A 12 6.11 -46.04 -8.40
N ILE A 13 5.60 -46.65 -7.32
CA ILE A 13 5.04 -45.90 -6.19
C ILE A 13 6.13 -45.13 -5.44
N ALA A 14 7.31 -45.74 -5.24
CA ALA A 14 8.45 -45.09 -4.61
C ALA A 14 8.90 -43.86 -5.43
N LEU A 15 9.07 -44.00 -6.75
CA LEU A 15 9.44 -42.89 -7.62
C LEU A 15 8.36 -41.80 -7.67
N LEU A 16 7.08 -42.17 -7.75
CA LEU A 16 5.97 -41.23 -7.72
C LEU A 16 5.97 -40.41 -6.41
N SER A 17 6.22 -41.05 -5.26
CA SER A 17 6.25 -40.38 -3.97
C SER A 17 7.37 -39.33 -3.89
N VAL A 18 8.54 -39.63 -4.45
CA VAL A 18 9.68 -38.71 -4.52
C VAL A 18 9.35 -37.52 -5.43
N ILE A 19 8.76 -37.78 -6.60
CA ILE A 19 8.38 -36.73 -7.56
C ILE A 19 7.35 -35.79 -6.93
N VAL A 20 6.32 -36.32 -6.28
CA VAL A 20 5.27 -35.54 -5.62
C VAL A 20 5.88 -34.63 -4.54
N LEU A 21 6.78 -35.16 -3.70
CA LEU A 21 7.41 -34.38 -2.63
C LEU A 21 8.24 -33.20 -3.16
N VAL A 22 9.01 -33.44 -4.22
CA VAL A 22 9.90 -32.46 -4.85
C VAL A 22 9.14 -31.38 -5.62
N VAL A 23 7.95 -31.69 -6.15
CA VAL A 23 7.13 -30.72 -6.92
C VAL A 23 6.19 -29.90 -6.03
N LEU A 24 5.65 -30.48 -4.95
CA LEU A 24 4.71 -29.76 -4.07
C LEU A 24 5.36 -28.63 -3.26
N THR A 25 6.61 -28.80 -2.84
CA THR A 25 7.33 -27.81 -2.03
C THR A 25 7.62 -26.50 -2.78
N PRO A 26 8.12 -26.52 -4.03
CA PRO A 26 8.22 -25.32 -4.86
C PRO A 26 6.87 -24.65 -5.11
N LEU A 27 5.83 -25.42 -5.45
CA LEU A 27 4.50 -24.87 -5.79
C LEU A 27 3.88 -24.09 -4.63
N THR A 28 3.96 -24.64 -3.42
CA THR A 28 3.48 -23.96 -2.21
C THR A 28 4.26 -22.69 -1.89
N GLY A 29 5.58 -22.68 -2.10
CA GLY A 29 6.42 -21.49 -1.98
C GLY A 29 6.07 -20.40 -3.01
N PHE A 30 5.88 -20.79 -4.28
CA PHE A 30 5.55 -19.85 -5.36
C PHE A 30 4.19 -19.17 -5.13
N PHE A 31 3.16 -19.89 -4.70
CA PHE A 31 1.85 -19.28 -4.43
C PHE A 31 1.89 -18.25 -3.28
N GLY A 32 2.70 -18.50 -2.24
CA GLY A 32 2.90 -17.55 -1.15
C GLY A 32 3.54 -16.25 -1.64
N LEU A 33 4.61 -16.36 -2.43
CA LEU A 33 5.30 -15.20 -3.01
C LEU A 33 4.42 -14.41 -3.98
N THR A 34 3.64 -15.09 -4.82
CA THR A 34 2.70 -14.44 -5.75
C THR A 34 1.61 -13.68 -4.99
N ARG A 35 1.04 -14.26 -3.93
CA ARG A 35 0.01 -13.58 -3.12
C ARG A 35 0.58 -12.33 -2.44
N GLN A 36 1.77 -12.44 -1.84
CA GLN A 36 2.43 -11.31 -1.20
C GLN A 36 2.75 -10.20 -2.21
N SER A 37 3.27 -10.57 -3.38
CA SER A 37 3.57 -9.61 -4.45
C SER A 37 2.31 -8.87 -4.92
N ASN A 38 1.21 -9.60 -5.14
CA ASN A 38 -0.06 -8.99 -5.54
C ASN A 38 -0.62 -8.04 -4.47
N GLN A 39 -0.50 -8.40 -3.19
CA GLN A 39 -0.90 -7.52 -2.08
C GLN A 39 -0.08 -6.24 -2.05
N GLN A 40 1.24 -6.35 -2.22
CA GLN A 40 2.14 -5.20 -2.25
C GLN A 40 1.85 -4.29 -3.44
N VAL A 41 1.68 -4.84 -4.65
CA VAL A 41 1.34 -4.05 -5.85
C VAL A 41 0.00 -3.35 -5.67
N SER A 42 -1.02 -4.06 -5.17
CA SER A 42 -2.33 -3.45 -4.90
C SER A 42 -2.25 -2.34 -3.87
N ALA A 43 -1.45 -2.51 -2.80
CA ALA A 43 -1.23 -1.50 -1.78
C ALA A 43 -0.57 -0.25 -2.37
N THR A 44 0.51 -0.42 -3.15
CA THR A 44 1.19 0.69 -3.83
C THR A 44 0.25 1.45 -4.77
N GLN A 45 -0.54 0.75 -5.57
CA GLN A 45 -1.51 1.39 -6.47
C GLN A 45 -2.59 2.17 -5.72
N SER A 46 -3.05 1.66 -4.56
CA SER A 46 -4.03 2.38 -3.74
C SER A 46 -3.42 3.65 -3.13
N ALA A 47 -2.18 3.58 -2.63
CA ALA A 47 -1.48 4.72 -2.07
C ALA A 47 -1.15 5.77 -3.14
N GLN A 48 -0.77 5.36 -4.35
CA GLN A 48 -0.55 6.26 -5.49
C GLN A 48 -1.84 7.00 -5.88
N ARG A 49 -2.96 6.28 -6.03
CA ARG A 49 -4.26 6.90 -6.34
C ARG A 49 -4.70 7.90 -5.28
N ALA A 50 -4.52 7.56 -4.00
CA ALA A 50 -4.78 8.47 -2.88
C ALA A 50 -3.92 9.74 -2.95
N MET A 51 -2.65 9.59 -3.28
CA MET A 51 -1.71 10.71 -3.39
C MET A 51 -2.01 11.61 -4.59
N GLU A 52 -2.34 11.03 -5.74
CA GLU A 52 -2.75 11.78 -6.93
C GLU A 52 -4.05 12.55 -6.69
N ALA A 53 -5.05 11.92 -6.04
CA ALA A 53 -6.29 12.58 -5.66
C ALA A 53 -6.03 13.76 -4.70
N LEU A 54 -5.20 13.54 -3.68
CA LEU A 54 -4.82 14.59 -2.73
C LEU A 54 -4.09 15.74 -3.43
N ARG A 55 -3.09 15.44 -4.27
CA ARG A 55 -2.38 16.46 -5.04
C ARG A 55 -3.31 17.22 -5.98
N GLY A 56 -4.24 16.52 -6.62
CA GLY A 56 -5.23 17.12 -7.52
C GLY A 56 -6.15 18.10 -6.82
N ASP A 57 -6.72 17.70 -5.67
CA ASP A 57 -7.59 18.57 -4.88
C ASP A 57 -6.82 19.77 -4.30
N TRP A 58 -5.56 19.57 -3.89
CA TRP A 58 -4.71 20.62 -3.32
C TRP A 58 -4.13 21.59 -4.34
N LEU A 59 -4.40 21.41 -5.64
CA LEU A 59 -4.21 22.47 -6.63
C LEU A 59 -5.13 23.67 -6.35
N ASN A 60 -6.23 23.47 -5.63
CA ASN A 60 -7.06 24.54 -5.13
C ASN A 60 -6.51 25.04 -3.77
N PRO A 61 -6.06 26.30 -3.66
CA PRO A 61 -5.50 26.85 -2.42
C PRO A 61 -6.47 26.73 -1.24
N GLY A 62 -7.77 26.87 -1.49
CA GLY A 62 -8.79 26.73 -0.45
C GLY A 62 -8.89 25.32 0.13
N TYR A 63 -8.64 24.28 -0.67
CA TYR A 63 -8.63 22.89 -0.19
C TYR A 63 -7.30 22.54 0.48
N TYR A 64 -6.21 23.07 -0.07
CA TYR A 64 -4.90 23.00 0.57
C TYR A 64 -4.94 23.63 1.97
N ASP A 65 -5.39 24.87 2.11
CA ASP A 65 -5.41 25.60 3.38
C ASP A 65 -6.30 24.94 4.44
N LYS A 66 -7.38 24.27 3.99
CA LYS A 66 -8.31 23.50 4.83
C LYS A 66 -7.83 22.10 5.19
N ASN A 67 -6.73 21.63 4.60
CA ASN A 67 -6.25 20.25 4.73
C ASN A 67 -7.36 19.22 4.45
N CYS A 68 -8.00 19.33 3.29
CA CYS A 68 -9.19 18.53 2.98
C CYS A 68 -9.15 17.95 1.56
N LEU A 69 -10.04 16.98 1.30
CA LEU A 69 -10.32 16.43 -0.03
C LEU A 69 -11.80 16.51 -0.35
N ILE A 70 -12.13 16.52 -1.65
CA ILE A 70 -13.51 16.39 -2.14
C ILE A 70 -14.04 14.99 -1.80
N ASN A 71 -13.23 13.96 -2.04
CA ASN A 71 -13.57 12.57 -1.78
C ASN A 71 -12.58 11.93 -0.79
N PRO A 72 -12.80 12.05 0.53
CA PRO A 72 -11.90 11.47 1.53
C PRO A 72 -11.91 9.93 1.54
N ALA A 73 -12.91 9.27 0.94
CA ALA A 73 -12.98 7.81 0.89
C ALA A 73 -11.81 7.17 0.10
N VAL A 74 -11.13 7.94 -0.76
CA VAL A 74 -9.91 7.48 -1.44
C VAL A 74 -8.78 7.15 -0.46
N LEU A 75 -8.88 7.63 0.78
CA LEU A 75 -7.91 7.45 1.85
C LEU A 75 -8.26 6.27 2.78
N ASP A 76 -9.33 5.53 2.48
CA ASP A 76 -9.83 4.48 3.36
C ASP A 76 -8.86 3.29 3.43
N GLY A 77 -8.65 2.82 4.66
CA GLY A 77 -7.68 1.78 4.95
C GLY A 77 -6.22 2.19 4.74
N LEU A 78 -5.93 3.46 4.47
CA LEU A 78 -4.57 4.01 4.45
C LEU A 78 -4.31 4.80 5.73
N GLU A 79 -3.11 4.60 6.28
CA GLU A 79 -2.54 5.44 7.33
C GLU A 79 -1.92 6.65 6.66
N ILE A 80 -2.26 7.84 7.13
CA ILE A 80 -1.82 9.10 6.52
C ILE A 80 -1.35 10.02 7.60
N GLU A 81 -0.13 10.50 7.42
CA GLU A 81 0.49 11.50 8.24
C GLU A 81 0.79 12.71 7.35
N ILE A 82 0.31 13.89 7.75
CA ILE A 82 0.61 15.13 7.06
C ILE A 82 1.40 15.99 8.02
N THR A 83 2.56 16.48 7.59
CA THR A 83 3.41 17.36 8.36
C THR A 83 3.44 18.72 7.67
N ALA A 84 3.11 19.77 8.39
CA ALA A 84 3.33 21.14 7.96
C ALA A 84 4.84 21.42 7.94
N LEU A 85 5.31 22.03 6.86
CA LEU A 85 6.70 22.41 6.67
C LEU A 85 6.83 23.92 6.46
N ASP A 86 7.91 24.51 6.95
CA ASP A 86 8.30 25.88 6.62
C ASP A 86 9.05 25.98 5.28
N VAL A 87 9.49 27.20 4.93
CA VAL A 87 10.25 27.48 3.70
C VAL A 87 11.64 26.82 3.67
N ASP A 88 12.17 26.44 4.82
CA ASP A 88 13.46 25.75 4.99
C ASP A 88 13.27 24.22 5.10
N ASN A 89 12.07 23.73 4.78
CA ASN A 89 11.67 22.33 4.80
C ASN A 89 11.70 21.67 6.20
N GLN A 90 11.63 22.47 7.26
CA GLN A 90 11.56 22.00 8.65
C GLN A 90 10.11 21.78 9.08
N SER A 91 9.91 20.76 9.91
CA SER A 91 8.59 20.43 10.46
C SER A 91 8.12 21.51 11.43
N THR A 92 6.97 22.10 11.14
CA THR A 92 6.29 23.06 12.02
C THR A 92 5.14 22.44 12.80
N GLY A 93 4.73 21.21 12.44
CA GLY A 93 3.73 20.44 13.17
C GLY A 93 3.06 19.36 12.33
N THR A 94 2.27 18.50 12.96
CA THR A 94 1.47 17.47 12.25
C THR A 94 0.05 17.97 12.02
N LEU A 95 -0.38 17.98 10.77
CA LEU A 95 -1.76 18.18 10.34
C LEU A 95 -2.41 16.80 10.30
N GLY A 96 -3.50 16.59 11.05
CA GLY A 96 -4.17 15.29 11.07
C GLY A 96 -4.62 14.79 9.69
N LYS A 97 -5.15 13.56 9.64
CA LYS A 97 -5.70 12.97 8.40
C LYS A 97 -6.71 13.95 7.76
N PRO A 98 -6.63 14.19 6.44
CA PRO A 98 -7.44 15.20 5.81
C PRO A 98 -8.91 14.74 5.73
N GLY A 99 -9.82 15.67 6.02
CA GLY A 99 -11.26 15.42 6.05
C GLY A 99 -11.98 15.85 4.77
N SER A 100 -13.32 15.87 4.81
CA SER A 100 -14.14 16.41 3.72
C SER A 100 -14.08 17.94 3.69
N CYS A 101 -13.87 18.52 2.51
CA CYS A 101 -13.81 19.97 2.34
C CYS A 101 -15.09 20.75 2.69
N ALA A 102 -16.24 20.08 2.78
CA ALA A 102 -17.49 20.69 3.20
C ALA A 102 -17.53 21.01 4.72
N ALA A 103 -16.81 20.22 5.52
CA ALA A 103 -16.79 20.34 6.99
C ALA A 103 -15.52 21.03 7.52
N SER A 104 -14.47 21.14 6.71
CA SER A 104 -13.19 21.72 7.13
C SER A 104 -13.17 23.25 7.12
N ALA A 105 -12.73 23.84 8.24
CA ALA A 105 -12.38 25.25 8.34
C ALA A 105 -10.98 25.51 7.77
N ALA A 106 -10.77 26.69 7.20
CA ALA A 106 -9.44 27.08 6.70
C ALA A 106 -8.50 27.33 7.89
N ALA A 107 -7.24 26.94 7.75
CA ALA A 107 -6.21 27.31 8.72
C ALA A 107 -6.02 28.84 8.73
N THR A 108 -5.86 29.41 9.92
CA THR A 108 -5.60 30.85 10.09
C THR A 108 -4.24 31.24 9.51
N ASP A 109 -3.27 30.33 9.55
CA ASP A 109 -1.93 30.47 8.96
C ASP A 109 -1.55 29.16 8.25
N PRO A 110 -1.84 29.03 6.95
CA PRO A 110 -1.56 27.80 6.21
C PRO A 110 -0.07 27.67 5.90
N PRO A 111 0.53 26.48 6.14
CA PRO A 111 1.97 26.29 5.91
C PRO A 111 2.30 26.32 4.41
N PRO A 112 3.47 26.87 4.03
CA PRO A 112 3.86 26.99 2.63
C PRO A 112 4.08 25.62 1.97
N LEU A 113 4.51 24.62 2.73
CA LEU A 113 4.69 23.25 2.28
C LEU A 113 4.01 22.26 3.22
N LYS A 114 3.59 21.13 2.67
CA LYS A 114 3.10 19.97 3.41
C LYS A 114 3.81 18.71 2.94
N ARG A 115 4.37 17.94 3.88
CA ARG A 115 4.82 16.57 3.64
C ARG A 115 3.67 15.62 3.91
N VAL A 116 3.33 14.80 2.95
CA VAL A 116 2.31 13.77 3.06
C VAL A 116 2.99 12.42 3.01
N ARG A 117 2.85 11.64 4.07
CA ARG A 117 3.28 10.24 4.13
C ARG A 117 2.05 9.35 4.15
N ILE A 118 2.00 8.40 3.23
CA ILE A 118 0.91 7.42 3.10
C ILE A 118 1.50 6.04 3.32
N THR A 119 1.02 5.35 4.35
CA THR A 119 1.41 3.99 4.69
C THR A 119 0.23 3.03 4.53
N LYS A 120 0.51 1.83 4.05
CA LYS A 120 -0.42 0.70 4.02
C LYS A 120 0.23 -0.49 4.72
N THR A 121 -0.43 -0.98 5.74
CA THR A 121 -0.05 -2.18 6.48
C THR A 121 -1.01 -3.33 6.18
N ASP A 122 -0.55 -4.56 6.31
CA ASP A 122 -1.43 -5.73 6.32
C ASP A 122 -2.06 -5.94 7.71
N ALA A 123 -2.91 -6.97 7.84
CA ALA A 123 -3.58 -7.28 9.11
C ALA A 123 -2.61 -7.68 10.24
N GLN A 124 -1.37 -7.99 9.91
CA GLN A 124 -0.30 -8.37 10.82
C GLN A 124 0.64 -7.19 11.11
N GLY A 125 0.36 -5.99 10.59
CA GLY A 125 1.17 -4.79 10.77
C GLY A 125 2.41 -4.73 9.88
N LYS A 126 2.57 -5.64 8.92
CA LYS A 126 3.68 -5.57 7.96
C LYS A 126 3.42 -4.46 6.96
N LEU A 127 4.45 -3.63 6.75
CA LEU A 127 4.42 -2.57 5.75
C LEU A 127 4.33 -3.15 4.34
N LEU A 128 3.27 -2.80 3.62
CA LEU A 128 3.05 -3.16 2.22
C LEU A 128 3.42 -2.01 1.28
N ALA A 129 3.14 -0.77 1.67
CA ALA A 129 3.50 0.42 0.92
C ALA A 129 3.82 1.58 1.86
N ASP A 130 4.82 2.38 1.50
CA ASP A 130 5.18 3.65 2.13
C ASP A 130 5.54 4.62 1.02
N LEU A 131 4.80 5.71 0.94
CA LEU A 131 5.06 6.75 -0.03
C LEU A 131 5.05 8.11 0.68
N THR A 132 6.07 8.92 0.39
CA THR A 132 6.18 10.28 0.92
C THR A 132 6.27 11.27 -0.23
N VAL A 133 5.52 12.36 -0.13
CA VAL A 133 5.55 13.45 -1.11
C VAL A 133 5.46 14.79 -0.41
N GLU A 134 6.14 15.78 -0.95
CA GLU A 134 6.00 17.17 -0.52
C GLU A 134 5.11 17.90 -1.54
N VAL A 135 4.14 18.64 -1.01
CA VAL A 135 3.15 19.39 -1.79
C VAL A 135 3.27 20.85 -1.38
N ASP A 136 3.54 21.69 -2.38
CA ASP A 136 3.59 23.13 -2.27
C ASP A 136 2.18 23.74 -2.36
N ARG A 137 2.00 24.88 -1.68
CA ARG A 137 0.82 25.73 -1.90
C ARG A 137 0.96 26.44 -3.25
N ARG A 138 0.11 26.10 -4.22
CA ARG A 138 0.07 26.74 -5.54
C ARG A 138 -0.77 28.01 -5.59
#